data_AF-A0AAT9H773-F1
#
_entry.id   AF-A0AAT9H773-F1
#
_cell.length_a   1.000
_cell.length_b   1.000
_cell.length_c   1.000
_cell.angle_alpha   90.00
_cell.angle_beta   90.00
_cell.angle_gamma   90.00
#
_symmetry.space_group_name_H-M   'P 1'
#
loop_
_entity.id
_entity.type
_entity.pdbx_description
1 polymer ?
#
loop_
_entity_poly.entity_id
_entity_poly.type
_entity_poly.pdbx_seq_one_letter_code
_entity_poly.pdbx_strand_id
1 'polypeptide(L)'
;MNLNEKTITKLVGIFILLFGLTIVFFYFKSGYRSFGLYVIPIVFIIVSLSFIFKENILKWGDSEKMIKSGRWMMKHSRLVFFIFPLLMFSIVGLIVLFLIVTLKWNVDLFGWITVSLFAFSPLILIYGLLFGFSISEKQQREIENRQDKLFSDDKGITIKTPLFDKDCFISWQSVDAIIYYNYTVNSDFTEHYEGYKLYLNAVPIYIKHEKQWWLNKLFPKDSQSKIIDVNKETKYFLEIPQMVEKYLNTKADINFRDPMKDRLISSQTYISKDKMVTIEKWKPRNEVEEQIVFDRFNRSVDEIKKNYS
;
A
#
# COMPACT_ATOMS: atom_id res chain seq x y z
N MET A 1 -35.51 2.36 24.74
CA MET A 1 -34.38 2.84 23.91
C MET A 1 -33.09 2.39 24.59
N ASN A 2 -32.59 1.19 24.26
CA ASN A 2 -31.50 0.53 24.97
C ASN A 2 -30.16 1.00 24.38
N LEU A 3 -29.64 2.14 24.87
CA LEU A 3 -28.30 2.57 24.55
C LEU A 3 -27.31 1.52 25.08
N ASN A 4 -26.56 0.91 24.15
CA ASN A 4 -25.54 -0.08 24.45
C ASN A 4 -24.59 0.48 25.52
N GLU A 5 -24.54 -0.16 26.69
CA GLU A 5 -23.76 0.22 27.87
C GLU A 5 -22.29 0.55 27.52
N LYS A 6 -21.77 -0.13 26.49
CA LYS A 6 -20.43 0.11 25.92
C LYS A 6 -20.27 1.48 25.27
N THR A 7 -21.29 1.94 24.54
CA THR A 7 -21.29 3.24 23.88
C THR A 7 -21.37 4.35 24.92
N ILE A 8 -22.21 4.17 25.95
CA ILE A 8 -22.32 5.12 27.06
C ILE A 8 -20.98 5.24 27.79
N THR A 9 -20.33 4.13 28.11
CA THR A 9 -19.05 4.12 28.83
C THR A 9 -17.93 4.85 28.06
N LYS A 10 -17.86 4.68 26.74
CA LYS A 10 -16.90 5.40 25.89
C LYS A 10 -17.21 6.90 25.81
N LEU A 11 -18.49 7.26 25.70
CA LEU A 11 -18.95 8.64 25.63
C LEU A 11 -18.65 9.37 26.94
N VAL A 12 -18.89 8.71 28.08
CA VAL A 12 -18.53 9.21 29.41
C VAL A 12 -17.01 9.38 29.54
N GLY A 13 -16.20 8.43 29.07
CA GLY A 13 -14.74 8.56 29.06
C GLY A 13 -14.21 9.73 28.22
N ILE A 14 -14.81 9.99 27.05
CA ILE A 14 -14.48 11.14 26.21
C ILE A 14 -14.86 12.46 26.89
N PHE A 15 -16.03 12.48 27.55
CA PHE A 15 -16.51 13.67 28.26
C PHE A 15 -15.63 14.03 29.45
N ILE A 16 -15.19 13.04 30.23
CA ILE A 16 -14.27 13.23 31.36
C ILE A 16 -12.88 13.67 30.84
N LEU A 17 -12.43 13.17 29.69
CA LEU A 17 -11.17 13.59 29.06
C LEU A 17 -11.21 15.05 28.60
N LEU A 18 -12.30 15.46 27.94
CA LEU A 18 -12.54 16.84 27.57
C LEU A 18 -12.57 17.74 28.81
N PHE A 19 -13.30 17.34 29.85
CA PHE A 19 -13.39 18.11 31.09
C PHE A 19 -12.04 18.25 31.79
N GLY A 20 -11.26 17.17 31.88
CA GLY A 20 -9.90 17.17 32.43
C GLY A 20 -8.96 18.10 31.64
N LEU A 21 -8.99 18.05 30.31
CA LEU A 21 -8.21 18.95 29.44
C LEU A 21 -8.64 20.41 29.57
N THR A 22 -9.94 20.68 29.72
CA THR A 22 -10.46 22.05 29.88
C THR A 22 -10.02 22.64 31.21
N ILE A 23 -10.00 21.83 32.27
CA ILE A 23 -9.49 22.24 33.59
C ILE A 23 -7.99 22.49 33.52
N VAL A 24 -7.20 21.60 32.89
CA VAL A 24 -5.75 21.84 32.66
C VAL A 24 -5.54 23.16 31.92
N PHE A 25 -6.30 23.40 30.85
CA PHE A 25 -6.21 24.62 30.06
C PHE A 25 -6.55 25.89 30.87
N PHE A 26 -7.59 25.83 31.72
CA PHE A 26 -7.99 26.95 32.57
C PHE A 26 -6.97 27.23 33.69
N TYR A 27 -6.38 26.19 34.28
CA TYR A 27 -5.27 26.35 35.24
C TYR A 27 -4.01 26.91 34.59
N PHE A 28 -3.72 26.52 33.34
CA PHE A 28 -2.60 27.04 32.57
C PHE A 28 -2.76 28.54 32.24
N LYS A 29 -4.00 28.97 31.95
CA LYS A 29 -4.32 30.39 31.66
C LYS A 29 -4.36 31.28 32.91
N SER A 30 -4.77 30.74 34.05
CA SER A 30 -4.94 31.50 35.31
C SER A 30 -3.65 31.67 36.12
N GLY A 31 -2.55 30.99 35.74
CA GLY A 31 -1.22 31.23 36.32
C GLY A 31 -1.00 30.65 37.73
N TYR A 32 -1.90 29.78 38.21
CA TYR A 32 -1.76 29.16 39.53
C TYR A 32 -0.58 28.16 39.57
N ARG A 33 0.34 28.37 40.52
CA ARG A 33 1.58 27.59 40.71
C ARG A 33 1.53 26.65 41.93
N SER A 34 0.41 25.96 42.16
CA SER A 34 0.37 24.89 43.17
C SER A 34 0.37 23.52 42.50
N PHE A 35 1.43 22.75 42.73
CA PHE A 35 1.65 21.43 42.12
C PHE A 35 0.51 20.43 42.45
N GLY A 36 -0.11 20.57 43.63
CA GLY A 36 -1.24 19.73 44.05
C GLY A 36 -2.51 19.89 43.21
N LEU A 37 -2.70 21.05 42.55
CA LEU A 37 -3.87 21.30 41.71
C LEU A 37 -3.76 20.66 40.31
N TYR A 38 -2.55 20.29 39.87
CA TYR A 38 -2.34 19.59 38.60
C TYR A 38 -2.50 18.06 38.71
N VAL A 39 -2.41 17.51 39.93
CA VAL A 39 -2.60 16.08 40.17
C VAL A 39 -4.04 15.67 39.84
N ILE A 40 -5.02 16.50 40.22
CA ILE A 40 -6.44 16.17 40.04
C ILE A 40 -6.80 16.02 38.54
N PRO A 41 -6.49 16.98 37.64
CA PRO A 41 -6.77 16.83 36.21
C PRO A 41 -5.98 15.70 35.53
N ILE A 42 -4.73 15.46 35.96
CA ILE A 42 -3.92 14.35 35.44
C ILE A 42 -4.55 13.01 35.80
N VAL A 43 -5.04 12.85 37.03
CA VAL A 43 -5.78 11.65 37.45
C VAL A 43 -7.05 11.48 36.61
N PHE A 44 -7.80 12.55 36.34
CA PHE A 44 -8.97 12.49 35.46
C PHE A 44 -8.63 12.07 34.02
N ILE A 45 -7.51 12.55 33.47
CA ILE A 45 -7.03 12.15 32.14
C ILE A 45 -6.60 10.68 32.14
N ILE A 46 -5.86 10.22 33.14
CA ILE A 46 -5.41 8.81 33.28
C ILE A 46 -6.60 7.87 33.44
N VAL A 47 -7.59 8.23 34.26
CA VAL A 47 -8.82 7.45 34.43
C VAL A 47 -9.63 7.42 33.13
N SER A 48 -9.73 8.54 32.42
CA SER A 48 -10.43 8.59 31.12
C SER A 48 -9.77 7.74 30.06
N LEU A 49 -8.44 7.81 29.95
CA LEU A 49 -7.66 6.95 29.07
C LEU A 49 -7.83 5.47 29.44
N SER A 50 -7.88 5.16 30.74
CA SER A 50 -8.13 3.79 31.21
C SER A 50 -9.52 3.28 30.82
N PHE A 51 -10.56 4.12 30.80
CA PHE A 51 -11.90 3.75 30.31
C PHE A 51 -11.95 3.61 28.78
N ILE A 52 -11.31 4.51 28.04
CA ILE A 52 -11.27 4.50 26.56
C ILE A 52 -10.48 3.29 26.04
N PHE A 53 -9.39 2.93 26.72
CA PHE A 53 -8.47 1.86 26.32
C PHE A 53 -8.65 0.56 27.11
N LYS A 54 -9.63 0.45 28.03
CA LYS A 54 -9.87 -0.72 28.90
C LYS A 54 -9.89 -2.04 28.13
N GLU A 55 -10.61 -2.10 27.00
CA GLU A 55 -10.70 -3.31 26.16
C GLU A 55 -9.41 -3.61 25.37
N ASN A 56 -8.56 -2.61 25.11
CA ASN A 56 -7.27 -2.81 24.43
C ASN A 56 -6.15 -3.18 25.41
N ILE A 57 -6.15 -2.61 26.61
CA ILE A 57 -5.17 -2.89 27.68
C ILE A 57 -5.40 -4.28 28.26
N LEU A 58 -6.65 -4.70 28.51
CA LEU A 58 -6.96 -6.07 28.94
C LEU A 58 -6.64 -7.13 27.89
N LYS A 59 -6.62 -6.76 26.59
CA LYS A 59 -6.15 -7.64 25.51
C LYS A 59 -4.63 -7.79 25.46
N TRP A 60 -3.87 -6.88 26.08
CA TRP A 60 -2.41 -6.92 26.11
C TRP A 60 -1.84 -7.72 27.29
N GLY A 61 -2.59 -7.87 28.40
CA GLY A 61 -2.17 -8.60 29.60
C GLY A 61 -2.29 -10.13 29.55
N ASP A 62 -2.69 -10.70 28.40
CA ASP A 62 -2.89 -12.13 28.20
C ASP A 62 -1.59 -12.75 27.65
N SER A 63 -0.87 -13.51 28.48
CA SER A 63 0.48 -14.04 28.16
C SER A 63 0.50 -14.91 26.90
N GLU A 64 -0.64 -15.54 26.56
CA GLU A 64 -0.84 -16.33 25.35
C GLU A 64 -0.90 -15.44 24.09
N LYS A 65 -1.39 -14.20 24.21
CA LYS A 65 -1.36 -13.19 23.14
C LYS A 65 0.01 -12.52 22.99
N MET A 66 0.84 -12.46 24.03
CA MET A 66 2.24 -12.00 23.87
C MET A 66 3.06 -12.96 22.99
N ILE A 67 2.89 -14.28 23.16
CA ILE A 67 3.52 -15.28 22.27
C ILE A 67 2.96 -15.19 20.85
N LYS A 68 1.66 -14.90 20.71
CA LYS A 68 1.00 -14.64 19.41
C LYS A 68 1.48 -13.32 18.79
N SER A 69 1.80 -12.30 19.60
CA SER A 69 2.36 -11.01 19.18
C SER A 69 3.83 -11.12 18.76
N GLY A 70 4.63 -11.97 19.42
CA GLY A 70 5.98 -12.32 18.97
C GLY A 70 5.96 -13.08 17.65
N ARG A 71 4.99 -13.98 17.47
CA ARG A 71 4.73 -14.68 16.20
C ARG A 71 4.19 -13.72 15.11
N TRP A 72 3.46 -12.66 15.50
CA TRP A 72 2.99 -11.59 14.61
C TRP A 72 4.10 -10.63 14.21
N MET A 73 4.98 -10.25 15.15
CA MET A 73 6.21 -9.47 14.93
C MET A 73 7.18 -10.20 14.00
N MET A 74 7.34 -11.53 14.15
CA MET A 74 8.13 -12.32 13.20
C MET A 74 7.49 -12.41 11.81
N LYS A 75 6.15 -12.37 11.71
CA LYS A 75 5.42 -12.36 10.43
C LYS A 75 5.41 -10.98 9.74
N HIS A 76 5.57 -9.88 10.50
CA HIS A 76 5.56 -8.49 10.01
C HIS A 76 6.85 -7.74 10.40
N SER A 77 7.99 -8.44 10.37
CA SER A 77 9.31 -7.89 10.77
C SER A 77 9.65 -6.58 10.07
N ARG A 78 9.21 -6.42 8.82
CA ARG A 78 9.33 -5.19 8.01
C ARG A 78 8.64 -3.99 8.65
N LEU A 79 7.39 -4.13 9.09
CA LEU A 79 6.64 -3.02 9.70
C LEU A 79 7.26 -2.61 11.03
N VAL A 80 7.74 -3.57 11.82
CA VAL A 80 8.42 -3.28 13.09
C VAL A 80 9.71 -2.49 12.85
N PHE A 81 10.49 -2.86 11.83
CA PHE A 81 11.72 -2.15 11.45
C PHE A 81 11.47 -0.69 11.03
N PHE A 82 10.34 -0.38 10.37
CA PHE A 82 9.99 1.00 10.01
C PHE A 82 9.32 1.77 11.15
N ILE A 83 8.49 1.11 11.97
CA ILE A 83 7.78 1.75 13.07
C ILE A 83 8.73 2.14 14.20
N PHE A 84 9.74 1.33 14.51
CA PHE A 84 10.63 1.57 15.65
C PHE A 84 11.43 2.89 15.54
N PRO A 85 12.13 3.19 14.42
CA PRO A 85 12.79 4.48 14.24
C PRO A 85 11.82 5.66 14.25
N LEU A 86 10.66 5.53 13.60
CA LEU A 86 9.63 6.59 13.59
C LEU A 86 9.14 6.91 15.00
N LEU A 87 8.97 5.88 15.84
CA LEU A 87 8.54 6.03 17.22
C LEU A 87 9.62 6.71 18.07
N MET A 88 10.90 6.37 17.87
CA MET A 88 12.03 7.08 18.51
C MET A 88 12.06 8.57 18.12
N PHE A 89 11.89 8.89 16.84
CA PHE A 89 11.83 10.29 16.39
C PHE A 89 10.64 11.05 17.00
N SER A 90 9.47 10.42 17.09
CA SER A 90 8.30 11.03 17.74
C SER A 90 8.54 11.28 19.24
N ILE A 91 9.14 10.33 19.95
CA ILE A 91 9.48 10.49 21.38
C ILE A 91 10.42 11.67 21.57
N VAL A 92 11.49 11.77 20.77
CA VAL A 92 12.43 12.91 20.84
C VAL A 92 11.70 14.22 20.55
N GLY A 93 10.87 14.27 19.50
CA GLY A 93 10.08 15.45 19.15
C GLY A 93 9.13 15.87 20.27
N LEU A 94 8.46 14.92 20.92
CA LEU A 94 7.56 15.17 22.06
C LEU A 94 8.31 15.64 23.30
N ILE A 95 9.51 15.09 23.58
CA ILE A 95 10.36 15.56 24.69
C ILE A 95 10.81 17.00 24.45
N VAL A 96 11.28 17.32 23.24
CA VAL A 96 11.69 18.68 22.89
C VAL A 96 10.51 19.65 22.96
N LEU A 97 9.34 19.24 22.45
CA LEU A 97 8.11 20.04 22.55
C LEU A 97 7.72 20.28 24.01
N PHE A 98 7.80 19.25 24.87
CA PHE A 98 7.54 19.36 26.30
C PHE A 98 8.53 20.32 27.00
N LEU A 99 9.82 20.24 26.66
CA LEU A 99 10.85 21.13 27.24
C LEU A 99 10.68 22.58 26.81
N ILE A 100 10.39 22.84 25.52
CA ILE A 100 10.14 24.20 25.02
C ILE A 100 8.96 24.84 25.75
N VAL A 101 7.87 24.08 25.94
CA VAL A 101 6.67 24.55 26.63
C VAL A 101 6.92 24.75 28.13
N THR A 102 7.62 23.82 28.79
CA THR A 102 7.83 23.83 30.25
C THR A 102 8.88 24.85 30.68
N LEU A 103 9.99 24.93 29.95
CA LEU A 103 11.11 25.83 30.24
C LEU A 103 10.97 27.20 29.58
N LYS A 104 9.87 27.43 28.83
CA LYS A 104 9.58 28.68 28.11
C LYS A 104 10.76 29.15 27.26
N TRP A 105 11.37 28.23 26.51
CA TRP A 105 12.43 28.60 25.59
C TRP A 105 11.89 29.53 24.52
N ASN A 106 12.64 30.60 24.24
CA ASN A 106 12.27 31.55 23.20
C ASN A 106 12.67 30.95 21.85
N VAL A 107 11.73 30.19 21.27
CA VAL A 107 11.90 29.50 19.99
C VAL A 107 11.19 30.32 18.91
N ASP A 108 11.89 30.55 17.81
CA ASP A 108 11.35 31.22 16.64
C ASP A 108 10.27 30.38 15.93
N LEU A 109 9.57 30.99 14.98
CA LEU A 109 8.49 30.32 14.25
C LEU A 109 8.98 29.06 13.51
N PHE A 110 10.21 29.09 12.97
CA PHE A 110 10.82 27.94 12.30
C PHE A 110 11.13 26.79 13.26
N GLY A 111 11.61 27.08 14.48
CA GLY A 111 11.81 26.06 15.50
C GLY A 111 10.49 25.41 15.94
N TRP A 112 9.41 26.17 16.07
CA TRP A 112 8.07 25.62 16.36
C TRP A 112 7.55 24.68 15.26
N ILE A 113 7.71 25.08 13.99
CA ILE A 113 7.35 24.22 12.84
C ILE A 113 8.17 22.94 12.87
N THR A 114 9.48 23.06 13.08
CA THR A 114 10.41 21.92 13.07
C THR A 114 10.07 20.91 14.14
N VAL A 115 9.90 21.36 15.40
CA VAL A 115 9.59 20.47 16.53
C VAL A 115 8.22 19.82 16.36
N SER A 116 7.23 20.55 15.85
CA SER A 116 5.90 20.01 15.57
C SER A 116 5.95 18.93 14.48
N LEU A 117 6.74 19.15 13.42
CA LEU A 117 6.93 18.17 12.36
C LEU A 117 7.56 16.88 12.91
N PHE A 118 8.60 17.00 13.74
CA PHE A 118 9.27 15.85 14.37
C PHE A 118 8.41 15.11 15.39
N ALA A 119 7.53 15.80 16.11
CA ALA A 119 6.63 15.17 17.07
C ALA A 119 5.49 14.41 16.37
N PHE A 120 4.82 15.04 15.40
CA PHE A 120 3.55 14.57 14.86
C PHE A 120 3.68 13.83 13.51
N SER A 121 4.61 14.20 12.63
CA SER A 121 4.77 13.52 11.33
C SER A 121 5.04 12.02 11.48
N PRO A 122 5.96 11.56 12.36
CA PRO A 122 6.18 10.14 12.53
C PRO A 122 4.95 9.40 13.08
N LEU A 123 4.14 10.05 13.94
CA LEU A 123 2.90 9.47 14.44
C LEU A 123 1.85 9.30 13.33
N ILE A 124 1.73 10.28 12.42
CA ILE A 124 0.84 10.19 11.26
C ILE A 124 1.27 9.05 10.34
N LEU A 125 2.57 8.89 10.10
CA LEU A 125 3.11 7.79 9.31
C LEU A 125 2.87 6.43 9.96
N ILE A 126 3.10 6.30 11.28
CA ILE A 126 2.80 5.08 12.03
C ILE A 126 1.31 4.74 11.95
N TYR A 127 0.44 5.72 12.12
CA TYR A 127 -1.01 5.54 11.99
C TYR A 127 -1.38 5.03 10.59
N GLY A 128 -0.84 5.66 9.54
CA GLY A 128 -1.04 5.23 8.16
C GLY A 128 -0.55 3.81 7.88
N LEU A 129 0.62 3.44 8.42
CA LEU A 129 1.19 2.10 8.27
C LEU A 129 0.39 1.01 9.01
N LEU A 130 -0.17 1.33 10.19
CA LEU A 130 -0.89 0.35 11.02
C LEU A 130 -2.35 0.17 10.62
N PHE A 131 -3.04 1.27 10.30
CA PHE A 131 -4.48 1.28 10.08
C PHE A 131 -4.86 1.48 8.61
N GLY A 132 -3.90 1.86 7.76
CA GLY A 132 -4.16 2.32 6.41
C GLY A 132 -4.76 3.72 6.39
N PHE A 133 -4.46 4.49 5.36
CA PHE A 133 -5.23 5.70 5.09
C PHE A 133 -6.53 5.29 4.40
N SER A 134 -7.68 5.66 4.96
CA SER A 134 -8.96 5.54 4.27
C SER A 134 -8.94 6.46 3.06
N ILE A 135 -8.74 5.90 1.87
CA ILE A 135 -8.80 6.64 0.62
C ILE A 135 -10.27 6.95 0.34
N SER A 136 -10.58 8.21 0.05
CA SER A 136 -11.95 8.57 -0.34
C SER A 136 -12.30 7.93 -1.68
N GLU A 137 -13.59 7.63 -1.93
CA GLU A 137 -14.02 7.08 -3.23
C GLU A 137 -13.58 7.96 -4.41
N LYS A 138 -13.56 9.29 -4.22
CA LYS A 138 -13.08 10.23 -5.22
C LYS A 138 -11.60 9.99 -5.56
N GLN A 139 -10.76 9.84 -4.54
CA GLN A 139 -9.34 9.55 -4.73
C GLN A 139 -9.13 8.16 -5.35
N GLN A 140 -9.95 7.16 -4.97
CA GLN A 140 -9.87 5.84 -5.57
C GLN A 140 -10.20 5.88 -7.08
N ARG A 141 -11.26 6.60 -7.47
CA ARG A 141 -11.58 6.83 -8.89
C ARG A 141 -10.47 7.56 -9.64
N GLU A 142 -9.81 8.52 -9.00
CA GLU A 142 -8.66 9.21 -9.59
C GLU A 142 -7.48 8.25 -9.79
N ILE A 143 -7.22 7.34 -8.85
CA ILE A 143 -6.19 6.31 -8.97
C ILE A 143 -6.52 5.36 -10.13
N GLU A 144 -7.75 4.85 -10.20
CA GLU A 144 -8.23 3.98 -11.30
C GLU A 144 -8.17 4.69 -12.66
N ASN A 145 -8.42 5.99 -12.70
CA ASN A 145 -8.31 6.76 -13.93
C ASN A 145 -6.87 6.94 -14.41
N ARG A 146 -5.90 6.90 -13.48
CA ARG A 146 -4.46 7.00 -13.75
C ARG A 146 -3.80 5.66 -14.08
N GLN A 147 -4.48 4.54 -13.87
CA GLN A 147 -3.99 3.24 -14.31
C GLN A 147 -3.78 3.21 -15.82
N ASP A 148 -2.76 2.48 -16.24
CA ASP A 148 -2.47 2.24 -17.65
C ASP A 148 -3.63 1.49 -18.31
N LYS A 149 -3.89 1.80 -19.58
CA LYS A 149 -5.04 1.24 -20.31
C LYS A 149 -4.59 0.75 -21.67
N LEU A 150 -5.00 -0.47 -22.00
CA LEU A 150 -4.67 -1.08 -23.28
C LEU A 150 -5.84 -0.92 -24.26
N PHE A 151 -5.52 -0.54 -25.48
CA PHE A 151 -6.45 -0.45 -26.61
C PHE A 151 -5.83 -1.15 -27.82
N SER A 152 -6.66 -1.76 -28.65
CA SER A 152 -6.23 -2.31 -29.94
C SER A 152 -7.11 -1.81 -31.07
N ASP A 153 -6.48 -1.64 -32.23
CA ASP A 153 -7.14 -1.38 -33.50
C ASP A 153 -6.48 -2.24 -34.60
N ASP A 154 -6.86 -2.03 -35.86
CA ASP A 154 -6.33 -2.80 -36.98
C ASP A 154 -4.86 -2.51 -37.29
N LYS A 155 -4.28 -1.45 -36.72
CA LYS A 155 -2.88 -1.03 -36.93
C LYS A 155 -1.95 -1.55 -35.83
N GLY A 156 -2.43 -1.58 -34.58
CA GLY A 156 -1.58 -1.97 -33.46
C GLY A 156 -2.26 -1.96 -32.10
N ILE A 157 -1.41 -2.03 -31.07
CA ILE A 157 -1.76 -1.86 -29.66
C ILE A 157 -1.34 -0.46 -29.23
N THR A 158 -2.21 0.24 -28.52
CA THR A 158 -1.89 1.47 -27.80
C THR A 158 -1.99 1.23 -26.30
N ILE A 159 -0.89 1.45 -25.59
CA ILE A 159 -0.86 1.49 -24.12
C ILE A 159 -0.89 2.96 -23.72
N LYS A 160 -2.02 3.41 -23.18
CA LYS A 160 -2.12 4.74 -22.57
C LYS A 160 -1.52 4.68 -21.19
N THR A 161 -0.62 5.61 -20.90
CA THR A 161 0.07 5.72 -19.62
C THR A 161 -0.22 7.11 -19.03
N PRO A 162 -1.39 7.30 -18.40
CA PRO A 162 -1.84 8.62 -17.96
C PRO A 162 -0.90 9.27 -16.94
N LEU A 163 -0.22 8.47 -16.11
CA LEU A 163 0.71 8.99 -15.10
C LEU A 163 1.87 9.78 -15.74
N PHE A 164 2.30 9.37 -16.93
CA PHE A 164 3.41 9.97 -17.67
C PHE A 164 2.95 10.88 -18.83
N ASP A 165 1.63 11.15 -18.94
CA ASP A 165 1.03 11.95 -20.01
C ASP A 165 1.51 11.53 -21.41
N LYS A 166 1.57 10.22 -21.65
CA LYS A 166 2.04 9.65 -22.92
C LYS A 166 1.32 8.36 -23.29
N ASP A 167 1.28 8.10 -24.58
CA ASP A 167 0.78 6.87 -25.16
C ASP A 167 1.93 6.13 -25.86
N CYS A 168 1.98 4.81 -25.70
CA CYS A 168 2.92 3.92 -26.38
C CYS A 168 2.17 3.16 -27.46
N PHE A 169 2.51 3.40 -28.73
CA PHE A 169 1.93 2.70 -29.87
C PHE A 169 2.88 1.63 -30.39
N ILE A 170 2.36 0.41 -30.52
CA ILE A 170 3.06 -0.78 -31.00
C ILE A 170 2.31 -1.29 -32.22
N SER A 171 2.92 -1.22 -33.40
CA SER A 171 2.32 -1.77 -34.62
C SER A 171 2.27 -3.29 -34.55
N TRP A 172 1.17 -3.92 -34.99
CA TRP A 172 1.08 -5.39 -35.09
C TRP A 172 2.22 -5.99 -35.93
N GLN A 173 2.62 -5.29 -36.99
CA GLN A 173 3.73 -5.70 -37.85
C GLN A 173 5.10 -5.66 -37.15
N SER A 174 5.22 -4.85 -36.08
CA SER A 174 6.44 -4.77 -35.30
C SER A 174 6.58 -5.87 -34.24
N VAL A 175 5.49 -6.55 -33.90
CA VAL A 175 5.49 -7.61 -32.88
C VAL A 175 6.12 -8.89 -33.45
N ASP A 176 7.25 -9.27 -32.87
CA ASP A 176 7.95 -10.51 -33.18
C ASP A 176 7.47 -11.65 -32.29
N ALA A 177 7.32 -11.40 -30.98
CA ALA A 177 6.83 -12.39 -30.02
C ALA A 177 6.08 -11.74 -28.87
N ILE A 178 5.16 -12.49 -28.27
CA ILE A 178 4.45 -12.16 -27.04
C ILE A 178 4.57 -13.35 -26.10
N ILE A 179 5.09 -13.10 -24.90
CA ILE A 179 5.28 -14.13 -23.87
C ILE A 179 4.48 -13.72 -22.64
N TYR A 180 3.58 -14.58 -22.20
CA TYR A 180 2.92 -14.48 -20.91
C TYR A 180 3.84 -15.07 -19.85
N TYR A 181 4.06 -14.36 -18.76
CA TYR A 181 4.82 -14.85 -17.61
C TYR A 181 3.94 -14.81 -16.37
N ASN A 182 4.03 -15.85 -15.56
CA ASN A 182 3.27 -15.98 -14.32
C ASN A 182 4.05 -16.81 -13.33
N TYR A 183 4.77 -16.16 -12.43
CA TYR A 183 5.66 -16.86 -11.50
C TYR A 183 5.76 -16.15 -10.15
N THR A 184 6.20 -16.91 -9.16
CA THR A 184 6.58 -16.35 -7.86
C THR A 184 8.08 -16.47 -7.66
N VAL A 185 8.68 -15.42 -7.13
CA VAL A 185 10.08 -15.45 -6.69
C VAL A 185 10.09 -15.61 -5.19
N ASN A 186 10.64 -16.72 -4.71
CA ASN A 186 10.88 -16.96 -3.30
C ASN A 186 12.29 -16.49 -2.94
N SER A 187 12.39 -15.25 -2.49
CA SER A 187 13.57 -14.71 -1.82
C SER A 187 13.29 -14.64 -0.31
N ASP A 188 13.56 -13.51 0.34
CA ASP A 188 13.12 -13.23 1.71
C ASP A 188 11.58 -13.12 1.81
N PHE A 189 10.91 -12.92 0.68
CA PHE A 189 9.46 -12.81 0.55
C PHE A 189 8.98 -13.41 -0.77
N THR A 190 7.77 -13.96 -0.77
CA THR A 190 7.12 -14.45 -2.00
C THR A 190 6.49 -13.28 -2.75
N GLU A 191 7.12 -12.86 -3.84
CA GLU A 191 6.59 -11.84 -4.75
C GLU A 191 5.99 -12.51 -5.98
N HIS A 192 4.84 -12.03 -6.43
CA HIS A 192 4.12 -12.57 -7.59
C HIS A 192 4.27 -11.61 -8.78
N TYR A 193 4.87 -12.11 -9.85
CA TYR A 193 5.04 -11.44 -11.12
C TYR A 193 4.11 -12.08 -12.17
N GLU A 194 3.24 -11.26 -12.75
CA GLU A 194 2.31 -11.67 -13.80
C GLU A 194 2.18 -10.53 -14.83
N GLY A 195 2.36 -10.87 -16.10
CA GLY A 195 2.30 -9.91 -17.18
C GLY A 195 2.55 -10.51 -18.56
N TYR A 196 2.62 -9.64 -19.56
CA TYR A 196 3.03 -9.98 -20.92
C TYR A 196 4.26 -9.18 -21.33
N LYS A 197 5.25 -9.88 -21.88
CA LYS A 197 6.38 -9.25 -22.56
C LYS A 197 6.18 -9.31 -24.06
N LEU A 198 6.12 -8.13 -24.67
CA LEU A 198 6.07 -7.95 -26.12
C LEU A 198 7.48 -7.66 -26.63
N TYR A 199 7.98 -8.53 -27.50
CA TYR A 199 9.27 -8.38 -28.17
C TYR A 199 9.04 -7.82 -29.57
N LEU A 200 9.70 -6.70 -29.87
CA LEU A 200 9.41 -5.88 -31.05
C LEU A 200 10.64 -5.76 -31.94
N ASN A 201 10.50 -5.96 -33.25
CA ASN A 201 11.62 -5.75 -34.18
C ASN A 201 12.02 -4.26 -34.32
N ALA A 202 11.11 -3.34 -33.99
CA ALA A 202 11.30 -1.89 -34.01
C ALA A 202 10.93 -1.26 -32.66
N VAL A 203 11.53 -0.10 -32.35
CA VAL A 203 11.20 0.66 -31.15
C VAL A 203 9.76 1.20 -31.26
N PRO A 204 8.95 1.13 -30.20
CA PRO A 204 7.58 1.61 -30.25
C PRO A 204 7.51 3.13 -30.32
N ILE A 205 6.39 3.64 -30.83
CA ILE A 205 6.19 5.07 -31.05
C ILE A 205 5.57 5.66 -29.79
N TYR A 206 6.26 6.60 -29.14
CA TYR A 206 5.74 7.32 -27.99
C TYR A 206 5.15 8.66 -28.40
N ILE A 207 3.89 8.89 -28.04
CA ILE A 207 3.16 10.13 -28.31
C ILE A 207 2.92 10.82 -26.97
N LYS A 208 3.56 11.98 -26.78
CA LYS A 208 3.39 12.82 -25.58
C LYS A 208 2.20 13.74 -25.74
N HIS A 209 1.39 13.89 -24.69
CA HIS A 209 0.26 14.81 -24.69
C HIS A 209 0.74 16.26 -24.58
N GLU A 210 0.02 17.21 -25.17
CA GLU A 210 0.42 18.63 -25.16
C GLU A 210 0.46 19.23 -23.75
N LYS A 211 -0.49 18.81 -22.89
CA LYS A 211 -0.62 19.27 -21.50
C LYS A 211 0.03 18.27 -20.55
N GLN A 212 1.36 18.27 -20.47
CA GLN A 212 2.09 17.44 -19.52
C GLN A 212 2.19 18.11 -18.15
N TRP A 213 2.01 17.30 -17.10
CA TRP A 213 2.34 17.70 -15.75
C TRP A 213 3.84 17.99 -15.62
N TRP A 214 4.20 18.96 -14.77
CA TRP A 214 5.54 19.54 -14.75
C TRP A 214 6.65 18.54 -14.40
N LEU A 215 6.40 17.52 -13.58
CA LEU A 215 7.40 16.46 -13.32
C LEU A 215 7.68 15.62 -14.58
N ASN A 216 6.69 15.38 -15.44
CA ASN A 216 6.88 14.62 -16.67
C ASN A 216 7.78 15.38 -17.68
N LYS A 217 7.85 16.71 -17.57
CA LYS A 217 8.79 17.53 -18.34
C LYS A 217 10.25 17.37 -17.89
N LEU A 218 10.49 16.96 -16.65
CA LEU A 218 11.85 16.76 -16.11
C LEU A 218 12.46 15.43 -16.53
N PHE A 219 11.64 14.46 -16.97
CA PHE A 219 12.09 13.13 -17.41
C PHE A 219 11.61 12.83 -18.84
N PRO A 220 12.08 13.59 -19.86
CA PRO A 220 11.53 13.52 -21.21
C PRO A 220 11.97 12.29 -22.00
N LYS A 221 12.82 11.41 -21.45
CA LYS A 221 13.38 10.28 -22.20
C LYS A 221 12.34 9.18 -22.35
N ASP A 222 11.99 8.89 -23.59
CA ASP A 222 11.18 7.73 -23.94
C ASP A 222 12.04 6.47 -23.93
N SER A 223 11.41 5.33 -23.63
CA SER A 223 12.12 4.05 -23.66
C SER A 223 12.56 3.75 -25.09
N GLN A 224 13.82 3.37 -25.26
CA GLN A 224 14.33 2.85 -26.53
C GLN A 224 14.32 1.31 -26.54
N SER A 225 13.68 0.70 -25.54
CA SER A 225 13.58 -0.75 -25.43
C SER A 225 12.67 -1.32 -26.53
N LYS A 226 13.14 -2.40 -27.13
CA LYS A 226 12.35 -3.28 -28.00
C LYS A 226 11.50 -4.29 -27.23
N ILE A 227 11.60 -4.29 -25.91
CA ILE A 227 10.81 -5.11 -25.01
C ILE A 227 9.86 -4.19 -24.25
N ILE A 228 8.56 -4.46 -24.38
CA ILE A 228 7.52 -3.77 -23.62
C ILE A 228 6.87 -4.75 -22.66
N ASP A 229 6.82 -4.35 -21.40
CA ASP A 229 6.22 -5.13 -20.33
C ASP A 229 4.83 -4.58 -19.99
N VAL A 230 3.82 -5.45 -20.01
CA VAL A 230 2.44 -5.12 -19.68
C VAL A 230 2.05 -5.90 -18.44
N ASN A 231 1.94 -5.20 -17.32
CA ASN A 231 1.61 -5.78 -16.03
C ASN A 231 0.11 -6.06 -15.89
N LYS A 232 -0.26 -7.01 -15.02
CA LYS A 232 -1.66 -7.33 -14.68
C LYS A 232 -2.52 -6.16 -14.21
N GLU A 233 -1.89 -5.11 -13.67
CA GLU A 233 -2.57 -3.90 -13.18
C GLU A 233 -3.05 -3.00 -14.32
N THR A 234 -2.59 -3.26 -15.55
CA THR A 234 -3.05 -2.55 -16.74
C THR A 234 -4.51 -2.89 -17.01
N LYS A 235 -5.33 -1.85 -17.18
CA LYS A 235 -6.73 -2.04 -17.54
C LYS A 235 -6.82 -2.74 -18.90
N TYR A 236 -7.70 -3.74 -19.00
CA TYR A 236 -7.89 -4.60 -20.18
C TYR A 236 -6.73 -5.58 -20.44
N PHE A 237 -5.89 -5.84 -19.44
CA PHE A 237 -4.84 -6.87 -19.49
C PHE A 237 -5.33 -8.24 -19.99
N LEU A 238 -6.49 -8.70 -19.49
CA LEU A 238 -7.06 -10.00 -19.84
C LEU A 238 -7.57 -10.10 -21.28
N GLU A 239 -7.66 -8.98 -22.01
CA GLU A 239 -8.13 -8.96 -23.40
C GLU A 239 -6.99 -9.25 -24.40
N ILE A 240 -5.72 -9.23 -23.97
CA ILE A 240 -4.56 -9.48 -24.84
C ILE A 240 -4.69 -10.76 -25.68
N PRO A 241 -5.08 -11.93 -25.14
CA PRO A 241 -5.25 -13.14 -25.94
C PRO A 241 -6.26 -12.99 -27.07
N GLN A 242 -7.37 -12.28 -26.80
CA GLN A 242 -8.40 -12.00 -27.81
C GLN A 242 -7.87 -11.05 -28.90
N MET A 243 -7.04 -10.08 -28.52
CA MET A 243 -6.40 -9.18 -29.47
C MET A 243 -5.40 -9.91 -30.36
N VAL A 244 -4.60 -10.81 -29.78
CA VAL A 244 -3.66 -11.66 -30.53
C VAL A 244 -4.40 -12.58 -31.50
N GLU A 245 -5.48 -13.23 -31.06
CA GLU A 245 -6.29 -14.08 -31.92
C GLU A 245 -6.87 -13.28 -33.09
N LYS A 246 -7.42 -12.09 -32.82
CA LYS A 246 -8.05 -11.23 -33.82
C LYS A 246 -7.05 -10.66 -34.83
N TYR A 247 -5.88 -10.20 -34.38
CA TYR A 247 -4.96 -9.39 -35.21
C TYR A 247 -3.72 -10.14 -35.67
N LEU A 248 -3.30 -11.18 -34.96
CA LEU A 248 -2.13 -12.01 -35.29
C LEU A 248 -2.53 -13.44 -35.68
N ASN A 249 -3.83 -13.74 -35.78
CA ASN A 249 -4.41 -15.00 -36.24
C ASN A 249 -3.82 -16.25 -35.53
N THR A 250 -3.54 -16.11 -34.23
CA THR A 250 -2.95 -17.16 -33.41
C THR A 250 -3.85 -17.43 -32.22
N LYS A 251 -4.24 -18.69 -32.02
CA LYS A 251 -4.99 -19.10 -30.83
C LYS A 251 -4.06 -19.22 -29.65
N ALA A 252 -4.15 -18.29 -28.72
CA ALA A 252 -3.43 -18.35 -27.46
C ALA A 252 -4.30 -19.03 -26.39
N ASP A 253 -4.00 -20.28 -26.06
CA ASP A 253 -4.58 -20.94 -24.89
C ASP A 253 -3.68 -20.66 -23.68
N ILE A 254 -4.03 -19.64 -22.90
CA ILE A 254 -3.25 -19.21 -21.74
C ILE A 254 -3.87 -19.74 -20.46
N ASN A 255 -3.06 -20.43 -19.68
CA ASN A 255 -3.48 -20.93 -18.38
C ASN A 255 -3.27 -19.87 -17.28
N PHE A 256 -4.32 -19.11 -16.95
CA PHE A 256 -4.33 -18.09 -15.88
C PHE A 256 -4.39 -18.69 -14.45
N ARG A 257 -3.71 -19.81 -14.20
CA ARG A 257 -3.66 -20.40 -12.86
C ARG A 257 -2.96 -19.46 -11.88
N ASP A 258 -3.52 -19.32 -10.69
CA ASP A 258 -2.91 -18.54 -9.62
C ASP A 258 -1.63 -19.25 -9.10
N PRO A 259 -0.43 -18.67 -9.30
CA PRO A 259 0.81 -19.33 -8.91
C PRO A 259 0.99 -19.36 -7.38
N MET A 260 0.20 -18.58 -6.63
CA MET A 260 0.19 -18.63 -5.16
C MET A 260 -0.62 -19.80 -4.60
N LYS A 261 -1.44 -20.46 -5.42
CA LYS A 261 -2.35 -21.54 -5.01
C LYS A 261 -2.03 -22.87 -5.69
N ASP A 262 -0.78 -23.31 -5.56
CA ASP A 262 -0.36 -24.58 -6.16
C ASP A 262 -0.79 -25.78 -5.30
N ARG A 263 -0.32 -25.85 -4.05
CA ARG A 263 -0.66 -26.94 -3.12
C ARG A 263 -1.29 -26.42 -1.85
N LEU A 264 -2.51 -26.88 -1.53
CA LEU A 264 -3.15 -26.59 -0.26
C LEU A 264 -2.37 -27.27 0.88
N ILE A 265 -1.85 -26.46 1.81
CA ILE A 265 -1.12 -26.93 3.01
C ILE A 265 -2.12 -27.24 4.12
N SER A 266 -3.09 -26.35 4.33
CA SER A 266 -4.09 -26.50 5.38
C SER A 266 -5.33 -25.68 5.06
N SER A 267 -6.51 -26.22 5.37
CA SER A 267 -7.77 -25.47 5.35
C SER A 267 -8.43 -25.58 6.72
N GLN A 268 -8.91 -24.45 7.24
CA GLN A 268 -9.60 -24.39 8.52
C GLN A 268 -10.87 -23.57 8.37
N THR A 269 -12.01 -24.19 8.70
CA THR A 269 -13.32 -23.56 8.62
C THR A 269 -13.80 -23.20 10.01
N TYR A 270 -14.20 -21.95 10.19
CA TYR A 270 -14.76 -21.45 11.45
C TYR A 270 -16.11 -20.79 11.21
N ILE A 271 -17.04 -20.99 12.14
CA ILE A 271 -18.33 -20.30 12.14
C ILE A 271 -18.18 -19.04 12.98
N SER A 272 -18.33 -17.87 12.37
CA SER A 272 -18.30 -16.58 13.07
C SER A 272 -19.51 -15.75 12.67
N LYS A 273 -20.38 -15.44 13.64
CA LYS A 273 -21.58 -14.57 13.46
C LYS A 273 -22.40 -14.94 12.22
N ASP A 274 -22.84 -16.20 12.16
CA ASP A 274 -23.65 -16.79 11.08
C ASP A 274 -23.00 -16.82 9.68
N LYS A 275 -21.68 -16.59 9.61
CA LYS A 275 -20.90 -16.76 8.37
C LYS A 275 -19.88 -17.88 8.56
N MET A 276 -19.89 -18.82 7.63
CA MET A 276 -18.84 -19.82 7.49
C MET A 276 -17.64 -19.15 6.81
N VAL A 277 -16.51 -19.10 7.51
CA VAL A 277 -15.27 -18.52 6.99
C VAL A 277 -14.22 -19.63 6.89
N THR A 278 -13.77 -19.89 5.66
CA THR A 278 -12.70 -20.85 5.38
C THR A 278 -11.39 -20.09 5.18
N ILE A 279 -10.38 -20.42 5.98
CA ILE A 279 -9.02 -19.91 5.84
C ILE A 279 -8.17 -21.01 5.25
N GLU A 280 -7.66 -20.76 4.05
CA GLU A 280 -6.79 -21.68 3.33
C GLU A 280 -5.36 -21.16 3.34
N LYS A 281 -4.42 -22.06 3.62
CA LYS A 281 -2.98 -21.81 3.51
C LYS A 281 -2.47 -22.60 2.31
N TRP A 282 -1.95 -21.88 1.33
CA TRP A 282 -1.42 -22.45 0.10
C TRP A 282 0.10 -22.38 0.08
N LYS A 283 0.73 -23.36 -0.58
CA LYS A 283 2.14 -23.32 -0.97
C LYS A 283 2.21 -22.72 -2.38
N PRO A 284 3.02 -21.68 -2.61
CA PRO A 284 3.22 -21.12 -3.94
C PRO A 284 4.08 -22.04 -4.82
N ARG A 285 3.92 -21.93 -6.13
CA ARG A 285 4.76 -22.59 -7.13
C ARG A 285 6.05 -21.79 -7.35
N ASN A 286 7.20 -22.47 -7.33
CA ASN A 286 8.52 -21.85 -7.50
C ASN A 286 9.02 -21.84 -8.95
N GLU A 287 8.29 -22.46 -9.87
CA GLU A 287 8.69 -22.56 -11.26
C GLU A 287 8.29 -21.32 -12.04
N VAL A 288 9.17 -20.88 -12.93
CA VAL A 288 8.89 -19.79 -13.86
C VAL A 288 8.04 -20.35 -14.98
N GLU A 289 6.74 -20.07 -14.94
CA GLU A 289 5.83 -20.46 -16.01
C GLU A 289 5.76 -19.33 -17.04
N GLU A 290 6.44 -19.53 -18.16
CA GLU A 290 6.39 -18.66 -19.33
C GLU A 290 5.72 -19.42 -20.47
N GLN A 291 4.72 -18.79 -21.09
CA GLN A 291 3.95 -19.36 -22.19
C GLN A 291 4.06 -18.42 -23.40
N ILE A 292 4.44 -18.97 -24.55
CA ILE A 292 4.46 -18.22 -25.80
C ILE A 292 3.01 -18.05 -26.26
N VAL A 293 2.57 -16.79 -26.29
CA VAL A 293 1.24 -16.39 -26.75
C VAL A 293 1.25 -16.22 -28.26
N PHE A 294 2.35 -15.68 -28.77
CA PHE A 294 2.60 -15.49 -30.19
C PHE A 294 4.11 -15.51 -30.44
N ASP A 295 4.55 -16.15 -31.51
CA ASP A 295 5.88 -15.91 -32.07
C ASP A 295 5.83 -16.05 -33.59
N ARG A 296 6.37 -15.05 -34.28
CA ARG A 296 6.37 -14.99 -35.75
C ARG A 296 7.27 -16.05 -36.38
N PHE A 297 8.29 -16.51 -35.66
CA PHE A 297 9.37 -17.34 -36.20
C PHE A 297 9.40 -18.76 -35.61
N ASN A 298 8.39 -19.14 -34.82
CA ASN A 298 8.28 -20.41 -34.10
C ASN A 298 9.55 -20.81 -33.30
N ARG A 299 10.11 -19.84 -32.58
CA ARG A 299 11.29 -19.93 -31.71
C ARG A 299 10.89 -20.35 -30.30
N SER A 300 11.86 -20.87 -29.56
CA SER A 300 11.73 -21.11 -28.12
C SER A 300 11.82 -19.81 -27.30
N VAL A 301 11.35 -19.84 -26.04
CA VAL A 301 11.43 -18.69 -25.11
C VAL A 301 12.87 -18.22 -24.92
N ASP A 302 13.82 -19.13 -24.78
CA ASP A 302 15.23 -18.82 -24.56
C ASP A 302 15.87 -18.16 -25.79
N GLU A 303 15.52 -18.60 -27.00
CA GLU A 303 15.97 -17.99 -28.25
C GLU A 303 15.42 -16.58 -28.42
N ILE A 304 14.14 -16.36 -28.08
CA ILE A 304 13.53 -15.03 -28.11
C ILE A 304 14.30 -14.11 -27.16
N LYS A 305 14.50 -14.50 -25.90
CA LYS A 305 15.22 -13.68 -24.91
C LYS A 305 16.64 -13.35 -25.35
N LYS A 306 17.36 -14.33 -25.91
CA LYS A 306 18.75 -14.14 -26.39
C LYS A 306 18.85 -13.14 -27.54
N ASN A 307 17.85 -13.09 -28.43
CA ASN A 307 17.82 -12.16 -29.56
C ASN A 307 17.55 -10.71 -29.16
N TYR A 308 17.05 -10.49 -27.95
CA TYR A 308 16.55 -9.19 -27.47
C TYR A 308 17.25 -8.70 -26.19
N SER A 309 18.24 -9.44 -25.68
CA SER A 309 19.11 -9.06 -24.55
C SER A 309 20.26 -8.17 -25.01
#